data_AF-A0A9R1TMQ5-F1
#
_entry.id   AF-A0A9R1TMQ5-F1
#
_cell.length_a   1.000
_cell.length_b   1.000
_cell.length_c   1.000
_cell.angle_alpha   90.00
_cell.angle_beta   90.00
_cell.angle_gamma   90.00
#
_symmetry.space_group_name_H-M   'P 1'
#
loop_
_entity.id
_entity.type
_entity.pdbx_description
1 polymer ?
#
loop_
_entity_poly.entity_id
_entity_poly.type
_entity_poly.pdbx_seq_one_letter_code
_entity_poly.pdbx_strand_id
1 'polypeptide(L)'
;MNNNEIDVMTELRAYWCHELEELMECPVCLDVPQGSIYQCIEGHDICQYCKKIVDMCPICKKPFNEGRNYTVEKIIAKFQDIKLSLMEPENDINKYTIQLKKSVGTQTTEPGGGV
;
A
#
# COMPACT_ATOMS: atom_id res chain seq x y z
N MET A 1 26.86 -2.64 -16.52
CA MET A 1 26.22 -1.62 -15.67
C MET A 1 27.16 -1.36 -14.50
N ASN A 2 27.43 -0.11 -14.16
CA ASN A 2 28.43 0.24 -13.17
C ASN A 2 27.93 -0.16 -11.77
N ASN A 3 28.78 -0.81 -10.96
CA ASN A 3 28.40 -1.22 -9.59
C ASN A 3 27.98 -0.03 -8.71
N ASN A 4 28.47 1.18 -9.02
CA ASN A 4 28.09 2.42 -8.32
C ASN A 4 26.66 2.92 -8.59
N GLU A 5 26.08 2.65 -9.77
CA GLU A 5 24.72 3.14 -10.11
C GLU A 5 23.62 2.21 -9.55
N ILE A 6 23.94 0.93 -9.39
CA ILE A 6 23.05 -0.08 -8.79
C ILE A 6 22.83 0.23 -7.31
N ASP A 7 23.85 0.75 -6.63
CA ASP A 7 23.81 1.11 -5.21
C ASP A 7 22.83 2.26 -4.94
N VAL A 8 22.98 3.38 -5.67
CA VAL A 8 22.12 4.58 -5.52
C VAL A 8 20.65 4.26 -5.77
N MET A 9 20.33 3.47 -6.80
CA MET A 9 18.94 3.08 -7.08
C MET A 9 18.35 2.16 -6.01
N THR A 10 19.17 1.33 -5.37
CA THR A 10 18.75 0.45 -4.29
C THR A 10 18.49 1.25 -3.02
N GLU A 11 19.38 2.16 -2.67
CA GLU A 11 19.20 3.10 -1.55
C GLU A 11 17.96 3.97 -1.73
N LEU A 12 17.76 4.53 -2.93
CA LEU A 12 16.60 5.37 -3.22
C LEU A 12 15.28 4.60 -3.09
N ARG A 13 15.23 3.34 -3.53
CA ARG A 13 14.05 2.47 -3.37
C ARG A 13 13.77 2.19 -1.90
N ALA A 14 14.82 1.88 -1.12
CA ALA A 14 14.70 1.65 0.32
C ALA A 14 14.18 2.90 1.05
N TYR A 15 14.73 4.07 0.71
CA TYR A 15 14.29 5.36 1.24
C TYR A 15 12.80 5.63 0.97
N TRP A 16 12.34 5.50 -0.28
CA TRP A 16 10.92 5.70 -0.59
C TRP A 16 10.01 4.67 0.07
N CYS A 17 10.48 3.43 0.25
CA CYS A 17 9.71 2.44 0.96
C CYS A 17 9.53 2.85 2.43
N HIS A 18 10.60 3.32 3.07
CA HIS A 18 10.55 3.80 4.45
C HIS A 18 9.61 5.00 4.62
N GLU A 19 9.78 6.04 3.79
CA GLU A 19 8.93 7.26 3.84
C GLU A 19 7.44 6.92 3.67
N LEU A 20 7.10 6.01 2.76
CA LEU A 20 5.71 5.61 2.56
C LEU A 20 5.16 4.78 3.72
N GLU A 21 5.99 3.99 4.41
CA GLU A 21 5.58 3.28 5.62
C GLU A 21 5.25 4.26 6.74
N GLU A 22 6.13 5.23 7.01
CA GLU A 22 5.89 6.26 8.03
C GLU A 22 4.59 7.03 7.79
N LEU A 23 4.27 7.36 6.53
CA LEU A 23 3.02 8.04 6.19
C LEU A 23 1.76 7.20 6.49
N MET A 24 1.89 5.88 6.54
CA MET A 24 0.78 4.95 6.77
C MET A 24 0.75 4.39 8.20
N GLU A 25 1.71 4.75 9.04
CA GLU A 25 1.78 4.31 10.43
C GLU A 25 0.58 4.80 11.25
N CYS A 26 0.13 3.94 12.15
CA CYS A 26 -0.84 4.38 13.15
C CYS A 26 -0.13 5.29 14.18
N PRO A 27 -0.62 6.52 14.43
CA PRO A 27 0.01 7.46 15.36
C PRO A 27 -0.05 7.04 16.83
N VAL A 28 -0.63 5.89 17.15
CA VAL A 28 -0.75 5.36 18.50
C VAL A 28 0.28 4.27 18.76
N CYS A 29 0.40 3.29 17.85
CA CYS A 29 1.33 2.16 18.01
C CYS A 29 2.60 2.27 17.17
N LEU A 30 2.65 3.22 16.22
CA LEU A 30 3.75 3.42 15.28
C LEU A 30 4.03 2.20 14.39
N ASP A 31 2.99 1.40 14.13
CA ASP A 31 3.06 0.29 13.20
C ASP A 31 2.25 0.62 11.93
N VAL A 32 2.74 0.14 10.78
CA VAL A 32 1.95 0.08 9.54
C VAL A 32 0.83 -0.96 9.73
N PRO A 33 -0.44 -0.55 9.71
CA PRO A 33 -1.52 -1.45 10.11
C PRO A 33 -1.73 -2.61 9.13
N GLN A 34 -1.95 -3.81 9.66
CA GLN A 34 -2.43 -4.97 8.89
C GLN A 34 -3.89 -5.24 9.22
N GLY A 35 -4.81 -4.77 8.37
CA GLY A 35 -6.25 -4.99 8.52
C GLY A 35 -7.03 -3.69 8.58
N SER A 36 -8.05 -3.63 9.43
CA SER A 36 -9.02 -2.53 9.39
C SER A 36 -8.45 -1.18 9.82
N ILE A 37 -8.72 -0.15 9.00
CA ILE A 37 -8.32 1.23 9.27
C ILE A 37 -9.55 2.06 9.61
N TYR A 38 -9.43 2.93 10.61
CA TYR A 38 -10.49 3.83 11.05
C TYR A 38 -10.03 5.28 10.93
N GLN A 39 -10.83 6.08 10.24
CA GLN A 39 -10.53 7.48 9.96
C GLN A 39 -11.37 8.39 10.86
N CYS A 40 -10.76 9.44 11.41
CA CYS A 40 -11.52 10.51 12.06
C CYS A 40 -12.22 11.42 11.05
N ILE A 41 -13.16 12.25 11.52
CA ILE A 41 -13.89 13.17 10.64
C ILE A 41 -13.00 14.22 9.94
N GLU A 42 -11.76 14.40 10.39
CA GLU A 42 -10.75 15.29 9.78
C GLU A 42 -9.72 14.53 8.91
N GLY A 43 -9.84 13.20 8.78
CA GLY A 43 -9.01 12.42 7.87
C GLY A 43 -7.85 11.63 8.48
N HIS A 44 -7.58 11.73 9.80
CA HIS A 44 -6.49 10.97 10.43
C HIS A 44 -6.87 9.51 10.67
N ASP A 45 -6.01 8.60 10.22
CA ASP A 45 -6.23 7.16 10.28
C ASP A 45 -5.57 6.51 11.52
N ILE A 46 -6.20 5.46 12.06
CA ILE A 46 -5.64 4.57 13.09
C ILE A 46 -5.96 3.10 12.80
N CYS A 47 -5.19 2.18 13.37
CA CYS A 47 -5.44 0.75 13.23
C CYS A 47 -6.60 0.25 14.09
N GLN A 48 -7.16 -0.91 13.73
CA GLN A 48 -8.25 -1.57 14.46
C GLN A 48 -7.96 -1.86 15.94
N TYR A 49 -6.69 -2.11 16.29
CA TYR A 49 -6.31 -2.41 17.67
C TYR A 49 -6.37 -1.15 18.53
N CYS A 50 -5.82 -0.05 18.01
CA CYS A 50 -5.83 1.24 18.69
C CYS A 50 -7.24 1.85 18.75
N LYS A 51 -8.10 1.60 17.76
CA LYS A 51 -9.49 2.07 17.79
C LYS A 51 -10.32 1.45 18.93
N LYS A 52 -9.95 0.27 19.43
CA LYS A 52 -10.63 -0.39 20.57
C LYS A 52 -10.34 0.28 21.91
N ILE A 53 -9.24 1.02 22.01
CA ILE A 53 -8.77 1.64 23.26
C ILE A 53 -8.85 3.17 23.23
N VAL A 54 -9.16 3.76 22.06
CA VAL A 54 -9.26 5.20 21.87
C VAL A 54 -10.57 5.56 21.17
N ASP A 55 -11.35 6.45 21.78
CA ASP A 55 -12.63 6.91 21.25
C ASP A 55 -12.54 8.20 20.42
N MET A 56 -11.48 8.99 20.64
CA MET A 56 -11.26 10.29 19.97
C MET A 56 -9.90 10.31 19.30
N CYS A 57 -9.79 10.91 18.12
CA CYS A 57 -8.54 10.99 17.38
C CYS A 57 -7.40 11.54 18.26
N PRO A 58 -6.26 10.83 18.39
CA PRO A 58 -5.15 11.28 19.23
C PRO A 58 -4.52 12.58 18.72
N ILE A 59 -4.60 12.84 17.41
CA ILE A 59 -4.02 14.01 16.73
C ILE A 59 -4.92 15.23 16.88
N CYS A 60 -6.16 15.18 16.38
CA CYS A 60 -7.04 16.36 16.30
C CYS A 60 -8.18 16.39 17.33
N LYS A 61 -8.29 15.37 18.18
CA LYS A 61 -9.35 15.23 19.21
C LYS A 61 -10.79 15.26 18.66
N LYS A 62 -10.98 14.88 17.39
CA LYS A 62 -12.30 14.71 16.75
C LYS A 62 -12.75 13.25 16.75
N PRO A 63 -14.06 12.96 16.71
CA PRO A 63 -14.56 11.59 16.71
C PRO A 63 -14.17 10.82 15.45
N PHE A 64 -14.22 9.49 15.56
CA PHE A 64 -14.05 8.59 14.42
C PHE A 64 -15.34 8.44 13.62
N ASN A 65 -15.21 8.26 12.30
CA ASN A 65 -16.31 7.82 11.47
C ASN A 65 -16.77 6.41 11.89
N GLU A 66 -18.02 6.06 11.64
CA GLU A 66 -18.55 4.71 11.95
C GLU A 66 -17.96 3.63 11.02
N GLY A 67 -17.49 4.03 9.84
CA GLY A 67 -16.96 3.15 8.81
C GLY A 67 -15.45 2.93 8.88
N ARG A 68 -14.99 1.99 8.04
CA ARG A 68 -13.56 1.73 7.79
C ARG A 68 -13.08 2.44 6.55
N ASN A 69 -11.80 2.78 6.53
CA ASN A 69 -11.13 3.38 5.38
C ASN A 69 -10.57 2.31 4.44
N TYR A 70 -11.45 1.68 3.66
CA TYR A 70 -11.08 0.62 2.70
C TYR A 70 -10.05 1.06 1.64
N THR A 71 -9.98 2.36 1.35
CA THR A 71 -9.00 2.88 0.40
C THR A 71 -7.60 2.75 0.97
N VAL A 72 -7.38 3.18 2.22
CA VAL A 72 -6.07 3.07 2.88
C VAL A 72 -5.71 1.60 3.13
N GLU A 73 -6.68 0.75 3.50
CA GLU A 73 -6.46 -0.70 3.60
C GLU A 73 -5.89 -1.29 2.30
N LYS A 74 -6.48 -0.94 1.15
CA LYS A 74 -6.03 -1.41 -0.17
C LYS A 74 -4.67 -0.82 -0.55
N ILE A 75 -4.41 0.45 -0.22
CA ILE A 75 -3.13 1.10 -0.48
C ILE A 75 -2.03 0.39 0.29
N ILE A 76 -2.21 0.14 1.60
CA ILE A 76 -1.22 -0.58 2.42
C ILE A 76 -0.98 -1.97 1.84
N ALA A 77 -2.03 -2.72 1.53
CA ALA A 77 -1.89 -4.06 0.96
C ALA A 77 -1.12 -4.05 -0.37
N LYS A 78 -1.42 -3.10 -1.26
CA LYS A 78 -0.70 -2.98 -2.54
C LYS A 78 0.72 -2.46 -2.38
N PHE A 79 0.94 -1.58 -1.42
CA PHE A 79 2.27 -1.07 -1.12
C PHE A 79 3.21 -2.19 -0.65
N GLN A 80 2.73 -3.16 0.13
CA GLN A 80 3.53 -4.34 0.50
C GLN A 80 3.99 -5.14 -0.73
N ASP A 81 3.10 -5.36 -1.71
CA ASP A 81 3.47 -6.01 -2.98
C ASP A 81 4.52 -5.20 -3.77
N ILE A 82 4.35 -3.87 -3.79
CA ILE A 82 5.26 -2.94 -4.46
C ILE A 82 6.63 -2.92 -3.76
N LYS A 83 6.64 -2.85 -2.43
CA LYS A 83 7.85 -2.86 -1.60
C LYS A 83 8.66 -4.12 -1.86
N LEU A 84 8.03 -5.29 -1.91
CA LEU A 84 8.71 -6.54 -2.31
C LEU A 84 9.35 -6.40 -3.70
N SER A 85 8.62 -5.88 -4.68
CA SER A 85 9.13 -5.70 -6.05
C SER A 85 10.30 -4.72 -6.14
N LEU A 86 10.31 -3.68 -5.29
CA LEU A 86 11.36 -2.66 -5.27
C LEU A 86 12.62 -3.16 -4.54
N MET A 87 12.45 -3.84 -3.41
CA MET A 87 13.55 -4.30 -2.55
C MET A 87 14.16 -5.61 -3.04
N GLU A 88 13.35 -6.50 -3.65
CA GLU A 88 13.79 -7.78 -4.20
C GLU A 88 13.38 -7.93 -5.67
N PRO A 89 13.95 -7.16 -6.61
CA PRO A 89 13.48 -7.15 -7.99
C PRO A 89 13.53 -8.52 -8.69
N GLU A 90 14.46 -9.38 -8.28
CA GLU A 90 14.67 -10.71 -8.87
C GLU A 90 13.75 -11.81 -8.31
N ASN A 91 12.96 -11.50 -7.27
CA ASN A 91 12.03 -12.44 -6.65
C ASN A 91 11.07 -13.04 -7.70
N ASP A 92 10.93 -14.36 -7.71
CA ASP A 92 10.16 -15.07 -8.75
C ASP A 92 8.67 -14.68 -8.78
N ILE A 93 8.12 -14.22 -7.65
CA ILE A 93 6.76 -13.68 -7.57
C ILE A 93 6.57 -12.48 -8.50
N ASN A 94 7.60 -11.65 -8.69
CA ASN A 94 7.53 -10.47 -9.55
C ASN A 94 7.41 -10.87 -11.03
N LYS A 95 8.17 -11.90 -11.46
CA LYS A 95 8.09 -12.45 -12.82
C LYS A 95 6.69 -13.01 -13.10
N TYR A 96 6.15 -13.77 -12.16
CA TYR A 96 4.79 -14.32 -12.25
C TYR A 96 3.72 -13.21 -12.33
N THR A 97 3.83 -12.18 -11.48
CA THR A 97 2.90 -11.04 -11.46
C THR A 97 2.87 -10.30 -12.80
N ILE A 98 4.03 -10.08 -13.42
CA ILE A 98 4.12 -9.45 -14.75
C ILE A 98 3.48 -10.33 -15.83
N GLN A 99 3.71 -11.64 -15.80
CA GLN A 99 3.13 -12.58 -16.76
C GLN A 99 1.60 -12.64 -16.68
N LEU A 100 1.03 -12.70 -15.47
CA LEU A 100 -0.42 -12.64 -15.27
C LEU A 100 -1.03 -11.33 -15.78
N LYS A 101 -0.41 -10.17 -15.49
CA LYS A 101 -0.92 -8.87 -15.97
C LYS A 101 -0.93 -8.78 -17.49
N LYS A 102 0.05 -9.40 -18.17
CA LYS A 102 0.07 -9.49 -19.64
C LYS A 102 -1.08 -10.32 -20.21
N SER A 103 -1.51 -11.41 -19.54
CA SER A 103 -2.58 -12.28 -20.05
C SER A 103 -3.99 -11.71 -19.87
N VAL A 104 -4.20 -10.82 -18.90
CA VAL A 104 -5.50 -10.15 -18.68
C VAL A 104 -5.74 -9.04 -19.73
N GLY A 105 -4.67 -8.40 -20.21
CA GLY A 105 -4.76 -7.33 -21.22
C GLY A 105 -5.10 -7.77 -22.65
N THR A 106 -5.15 -9.08 -22.93
CA THR A 106 -5.40 -9.62 -24.28
C THR A 106 -6.80 -10.23 -24.46
N GLN A 107 -7.76 -9.97 -23.55
CA GLN A 107 -9.11 -10.54 -23.59
C GLN A 107 -10.21 -9.53 -23.98
N THR A 108 -9.94 -8.62 -24.91
CA THR A 108 -11.02 -7.99 -25.69
C THR A 108 -11.10 -8.69 -27.04
N THR A 109 -12.03 -9.64 -27.18
CA THR A 109 -12.52 -10.04 -28.49
C THR A 109 -13.22 -8.84 -29.11
N GLU A 110 -12.75 -8.40 -30.28
CA GLU A 110 -13.43 -7.40 -31.10
C GLU A 110 -14.90 -7.81 -31.31
N PRO A 111 -15.88 -6.88 -31.27
CA PRO A 111 -17.22 -7.20 -31.72
C PRO A 111 -17.17 -7.43 -33.23
N GLY A 112 -17.46 -8.67 -33.63
CA GLY A 112 -17.45 -9.11 -35.02
C GLY A 112 -18.24 -8.19 -35.95
N GLY A 113 -17.59 -7.74 -37.01
CA GLY A 113 -18.26 -7.26 -38.21
C GLY A 113 -18.65 -8.44 -39.10
N GLY A 114 -19.85 -8.38 -39.66
CA GLY A 114 -20.26 -9.12 -40.85
C GLY A 114 -21.24 -10.27 -40.61
N VAL A 115 -22.54 -9.96 -40.62
CA VAL A 115 -23.46 -10.19 -41.77
C VAL A 115 -24.69 -9.32 -41.63
#